data_AF-A0AAV4IL10-F1
#
_entry.id   AF-A0AAV4IL10-F1
#
_cell.length_a   1.000
_cell.length_b   1.000
_cell.length_c   1.000
_cell.angle_alpha   90.00
_cell.angle_beta   90.00
_cell.angle_gamma   90.00
#
_symmetry.space_group_name_H-M   'P 1'
#
loop_
_entity.id
_entity.type
_entity.pdbx_description
1 polymer ?
#
loop_
_entity_poly.entity_id
_entity_poly.type
_entity_poly.pdbx_seq_one_letter_code
_entity_poly.pdbx_strand_id
1 'polypeptide(L)'
;MTYGCQTWSMTKAVEQKLRVAQRAMERKMLGLKLTDKISCKEIRNKTQVSDIVQYIAKQKWKWSGHVSRLQDNRWTIRVTEWQPRNGKRSRGKQARRWRDDIVRTMGNTWTREAKRQRRVETWCGGFYPAVDGRSLNQSINQSKTLTTFATLHRTDPIGST
;
A
#
# COMPACT_ATOMS: atom_id res chain seq x y z
N MET A 1 -0.22 7.33 -13.45
CA MET A 1 -1.44 6.47 -13.40
C MET A 1 -2.20 6.53 -12.07
N THR A 2 -1.56 6.79 -10.92
CA THR A 2 -2.17 6.67 -9.57
C THR A 2 -2.75 7.97 -8.99
N TYR A 3 -2.81 9.06 -9.78
CA TYR A 3 -3.38 10.32 -9.30
C TYR A 3 -4.86 10.15 -8.91
N GLY A 4 -5.26 10.68 -7.75
CA GLY A 4 -6.64 10.58 -7.25
C GLY A 4 -7.09 9.16 -6.85
N CYS A 5 -6.19 8.17 -6.84
CA CYS A 5 -6.58 6.79 -6.51
C CYS A 5 -7.13 6.64 -5.08
N GLN A 6 -6.78 7.56 -4.17
CA GLN A 6 -7.30 7.57 -2.81
C GLN A 6 -8.78 7.92 -2.69
N THR A 7 -9.41 8.55 -3.69
CA THR A 7 -10.79 9.06 -3.59
C THR A 7 -11.84 8.14 -4.20
N TRP A 8 -11.47 7.23 -5.10
CA TRP A 8 -12.43 6.38 -5.80
C TRP A 8 -12.63 5.03 -5.12
N SER A 9 -13.76 4.36 -5.38
CA SER A 9 -13.98 2.98 -4.94
C SER A 9 -13.26 2.02 -5.90
N MET A 10 -12.45 1.11 -5.37
CA MET A 10 -11.84 0.05 -6.18
C MET A 10 -12.88 -1.02 -6.46
N THR A 11 -12.82 -1.63 -7.64
CA THR A 11 -13.51 -2.88 -7.95
C THR A 11 -12.49 -3.88 -8.46
N LYS A 12 -12.79 -5.17 -8.41
CA LYS A 12 -11.88 -6.20 -8.95
C LYS A 12 -11.54 -5.95 -10.43
N ALA A 13 -12.49 -5.41 -11.21
CA ALA A 13 -12.27 -5.04 -12.60
C ALA A 13 -11.27 -3.89 -12.74
N VAL A 14 -11.37 -2.84 -11.91
CA VAL A 14 -10.43 -1.72 -11.91
C VAL A 14 -9.05 -2.18 -11.44
N GLU A 15 -8.98 -2.98 -10.38
CA GLU A 15 -7.74 -3.61 -9.89
C GLU A 15 -7.01 -4.37 -11.00
N GLN A 16 -7.75 -5.19 -11.77
CA GLN A 16 -7.18 -5.96 -12.85
C GLN A 16 -6.67 -5.08 -14.00
N LYS A 17 -7.44 -4.06 -14.39
CA LYS A 17 -7.00 -3.09 -15.41
C LYS A 17 -5.71 -2.37 -15.01
N LEU A 18 -5.60 -1.96 -13.75
CA LEU A 18 -4.40 -1.32 -13.22
C LEU A 18 -3.18 -2.26 -13.21
N ARG A 19 -3.37 -3.52 -12.83
CA ARG A 19 -2.30 -4.54 -12.89
C ARG A 19 -1.84 -4.81 -14.31
N VAL A 20 -2.76 -4.88 -15.27
CA VAL A 20 -2.42 -5.05 -16.70
C VAL A 20 -1.62 -3.85 -17.20
N ALA A 21 -2.06 -2.63 -16.89
CA ALA A 21 -1.33 -1.42 -17.27
C ALA A 21 0.06 -1.36 -16.63
N GLN A 22 0.20 -1.72 -15.35
CA GLN A 22 1.51 -1.83 -14.68
C GLN A 22 2.43 -2.82 -15.41
N ARG A 23 1.96 -4.03 -15.71
CA ARG A 23 2.76 -5.06 -16.40
C ARG A 23 3.19 -4.61 -17.80
N ALA A 24 2.32 -3.90 -18.52
CA ALA A 24 2.65 -3.35 -19.83
C ALA A 24 3.78 -2.30 -19.73
N MET A 25 3.71 -1.42 -18.73
CA MET A 25 4.78 -0.45 -18.45
C MET A 25 6.08 -1.13 -18.05
N GLU A 26 6.05 -2.11 -17.14
CA GLU A 26 7.24 -2.87 -16.71
C GLU A 26 7.94 -3.56 -17.90
N ARG A 27 7.18 -4.16 -18.83
CA ARG A 27 7.75 -4.75 -20.06
C ARG A 27 8.41 -3.70 -20.95
N LYS A 28 7.78 -2.54 -21.12
CA LYS A 28 8.33 -1.45 -21.93
C LYS A 28 9.60 -0.87 -21.32
N MET A 29 9.65 -0.72 -20.00
CA MET A 29 10.85 -0.26 -19.29
C MET A 29 12.05 -1.19 -19.48
N LEU A 30 11.81 -2.50 -19.57
CA LEU A 30 12.86 -3.51 -19.80
C LEU A 30 13.12 -3.81 -21.29
N GLY A 31 12.44 -3.13 -22.22
CA GLY A 31 12.59 -3.39 -23.66
C GLY A 31 12.09 -4.77 -24.12
N LEU A 32 11.26 -5.46 -23.33
CA LEU A 32 10.83 -6.83 -23.59
C LEU A 32 9.66 -6.91 -24.58
N LYS A 33 9.71 -7.88 -25.48
CA LYS A 33 8.62 -8.24 -26.39
C LYS A 33 7.75 -9.33 -25.76
N LEU A 34 6.55 -9.52 -26.31
CA LEU A 34 5.67 -10.63 -25.89
C LEU A 34 6.22 -12.00 -26.34
N THR A 35 7.02 -12.03 -27.41
CA THR A 35 7.69 -13.21 -27.96
C THR A 35 8.70 -13.81 -27.01
N ASP A 36 9.28 -13.02 -26.12
CA ASP A 36 10.34 -13.44 -25.21
C ASP A 36 9.81 -14.40 -24.13
N LYS A 37 8.47 -14.55 -24.01
CA LYS A 37 7.76 -15.47 -23.10
C LYS A 37 8.21 -15.39 -21.63
N ILE A 38 8.80 -14.26 -21.23
CA ILE A 38 9.24 -14.02 -19.85
C ILE A 38 8.04 -13.91 -18.92
N SER A 39 8.13 -14.61 -17.79
CA SER A 39 7.07 -14.63 -16.77
C SER A 39 6.89 -13.25 -16.12
N CYS A 40 5.66 -12.94 -15.71
CA CYS A 40 5.40 -11.68 -14.99
C CYS A 40 6.15 -11.61 -13.66
N LYS A 41 6.38 -12.76 -13.00
CA LYS A 41 7.14 -12.85 -11.74
C LYS A 41 8.59 -12.46 -11.94
N GLU A 42 9.21 -12.92 -13.02
CA GLU A 42 10.60 -12.58 -13.33
C GLU A 42 10.76 -11.09 -13.67
N ILE A 43 9.84 -10.52 -14.44
CA ILE A 43 9.79 -9.06 -14.71
C ILE A 43 9.65 -8.27 -13.41
N ARG A 44 8.83 -8.75 -12.48
CA ARG A 44 8.64 -8.16 -11.15
C ARG A 44 9.95 -8.19 -10.34
N ASN A 45 10.64 -9.32 -10.34
CA ASN A 45 11.90 -9.50 -9.63
C ASN A 45 13.02 -8.59 -10.19
N LYS A 46 13.03 -8.34 -11.50
CA LYS A 46 13.99 -7.43 -12.13
C LYS A 46 13.70 -5.96 -11.82
N THR A 47 12.43 -5.57 -11.81
CA THR A 47 12.03 -4.16 -11.62
C THR A 47 11.94 -3.73 -10.16
N GLN A 48 11.71 -4.65 -9.21
CA GLN A 48 11.54 -4.37 -7.77
C GLN A 48 10.47 -3.30 -7.46
N VAL A 49 9.59 -2.99 -8.41
CA VAL A 49 8.49 -2.04 -8.24
C VAL A 49 7.50 -2.63 -7.21
N SER A 50 6.71 -1.82 -6.49
CA SER A 50 5.65 -2.33 -5.61
C SER A 50 4.35 -2.62 -6.37
N ASP A 51 3.48 -3.50 -5.84
CA ASP A 51 2.23 -3.84 -6.53
C ASP A 51 1.30 -2.63 -6.46
N ILE A 52 0.75 -2.21 -7.60
CA ILE A 52 -0.05 -0.99 -7.65
C ILE A 52 -1.28 -1.04 -6.75
N VAL A 53 -1.88 -2.21 -6.54
CA VAL A 53 -3.04 -2.37 -5.66
C VAL A 53 -2.62 -2.13 -4.21
N GLN A 54 -1.47 -2.65 -3.80
CA GLN A 54 -0.90 -2.37 -2.48
C GLN A 54 -0.56 -0.89 -2.30
N TYR A 55 0.01 -0.25 -3.32
CA TYR A 55 0.31 1.19 -3.30
C TYR A 55 -0.96 2.02 -3.11
N ILE A 56 -2.02 1.75 -3.90
CA ILE A 56 -3.30 2.46 -3.81
C ILE A 56 -3.95 2.23 -2.44
N ALA A 57 -3.91 1.00 -1.91
CA ALA A 57 -4.42 0.71 -0.57
C ALA A 57 -3.69 1.52 0.51
N LYS A 58 -2.36 1.65 0.41
CA LYS A 58 -1.55 2.50 1.31
C LYS A 58 -1.96 3.97 1.21
N GLN A 59 -2.16 4.50 0.00
CA GLN A 59 -2.59 5.89 -0.19
C GLN A 59 -4.01 6.13 0.34
N LYS A 60 -4.94 5.21 0.10
CA LYS A 60 -6.29 5.24 0.68
C LYS A 60 -6.27 5.27 2.20
N TRP A 61 -5.41 4.48 2.83
CA TRP A 61 -5.29 4.48 4.28
C TRP A 61 -4.70 5.78 4.83
N LYS A 62 -3.68 6.35 4.15
CA LYS A 62 -3.16 7.67 4.51
C LYS A 62 -4.27 8.72 4.46
N TRP A 63 -5.10 8.68 3.41
CA TRP A 63 -6.25 9.56 3.27
C TRP A 63 -7.33 9.32 4.33
N SER A 64 -7.65 8.07 4.66
CA SER A 64 -8.62 7.76 5.71
C SER A 64 -8.19 8.25 7.09
N GLY A 65 -6.88 8.19 7.38
CA GLY A 65 -6.29 8.82 8.56
C GLY A 65 -6.45 10.33 8.56
N HIS A 66 -6.27 11.00 7.41
CA HIS A 66 -6.53 12.43 7.30
C HIS A 66 -8.01 12.74 7.59
N VAL A 67 -8.93 12.02 6.93
CA VAL A 67 -10.39 12.19 7.13
C VAL A 67 -10.80 11.94 8.58
N SER A 68 -10.25 10.93 9.26
CA SER A 68 -10.62 10.60 10.64
C SER A 68 -10.14 11.62 11.68
N ARG A 69 -9.15 12.46 11.33
CA ARG A 69 -8.63 13.53 12.19
C ARG A 69 -9.29 14.88 11.95
N LEU A 70 -10.03 15.05 10.86
CA LEU A 70 -10.84 16.24 10.66
C LEU A 70 -11.88 16.29 11.78
N GLN A 71 -11.89 17.39 12.53
CA GLN A 71 -12.89 17.65 13.58
C GLN A 71 -13.96 18.64 13.12
N ASP A 72 -13.67 19.38 12.05
CA ASP A 72 -14.59 20.32 11.45
C ASP A 72 -15.74 19.55 10.78
N ASN A 73 -17.00 19.97 11.00
CA ASN A 73 -18.22 19.42 10.39
C ASN A 73 -18.32 19.67 8.87
N ARG A 74 -17.21 19.52 8.15
CA ARG A 74 -17.08 19.69 6.71
C ARG A 74 -17.82 18.58 5.97
N TRP A 75 -18.25 18.91 4.76
CA TRP A 75 -18.88 17.96 3.84
C TRP A 75 -18.10 16.66 3.67
N THR A 76 -16.77 16.70 3.72
CA THR A 76 -15.91 15.51 3.61
C THR A 76 -16.25 14.45 4.66
N ILE A 77 -16.45 14.83 5.92
CA ILE A 77 -16.82 13.88 7.00
C ILE A 77 -18.24 13.39 6.75
N ARG A 78 -19.18 14.32 6.52
CA ARG A 78 -20.60 14.00 6.29
C ARG A 78 -20.78 12.99 5.16
N VAL A 79 -20.18 13.24 4.00
CA VAL A 79 -20.27 12.35 2.82
C VAL A 79 -19.59 10.99 3.08
N THR A 80 -18.51 10.98 3.84
CA THR A 80 -17.78 9.75 4.18
C THR A 80 -18.55 8.87 5.17
N GLU A 81 -19.21 9.49 6.15
CA GLU A 81 -19.99 8.79 7.17
C GLU A 81 -21.39 8.42 6.71
N TRP A 82 -21.93 9.19 5.77
CA TRP A 82 -23.29 9.01 5.27
C TRP A 82 -23.49 7.61 4.69
N GLN A 83 -24.31 6.85 5.40
CA GLN A 83 -24.77 5.53 5.00
C GLN A 83 -26.29 5.53 5.15
N PRO A 84 -27.06 5.27 4.08
CA PRO A 84 -28.50 5.10 4.23
C PRO A 84 -28.74 3.87 5.12
N ARG A 85 -29.34 4.09 6.30
CA ARG A 85 -29.69 3.02 7.25
C ARG A 85 -30.84 2.15 6.72
N ASN A 86 -31.78 2.79 6.02
CA ASN A 86 -32.97 2.14 5.46
C ASN A 86 -32.97 2.34 3.94
N GLY A 87 -33.04 1.24 3.18
CA GLY A 87 -33.17 1.26 1.73
C GLY A 87 -32.15 0.40 0.97
N LYS A 88 -32.63 -0.34 -0.03
CA LYS A 88 -31.79 -1.01 -1.03
C LYS A 88 -31.44 0.01 -2.13
N ARG A 89 -30.22 -0.05 -2.68
CA ARG A 89 -29.89 0.78 -3.85
C ARG A 89 -30.64 0.27 -5.08
N SER A 90 -31.06 1.20 -5.94
CA SER A 90 -31.64 0.85 -7.24
C SER A 90 -30.63 0.11 -8.12
N ARG A 91 -31.15 -0.75 -8.99
CA ARG A 91 -30.36 -1.45 -10.01
C ARG A 91 -29.61 -0.44 -10.88
N GLY A 92 -28.37 -0.75 -11.25
CA GLY A 92 -27.50 0.08 -12.11
C GLY A 92 -26.61 1.10 -11.38
N LYS A 93 -26.82 1.37 -10.08
CA LYS A 93 -25.90 2.21 -9.30
C LYS A 93 -24.74 1.39 -8.74
N GLN A 94 -23.58 2.04 -8.56
CA GLN A 94 -22.40 1.39 -7.96
C GLN A 94 -22.75 0.87 -6.56
N ALA A 95 -22.64 -0.44 -6.37
CA ALA A 95 -22.89 -1.08 -5.08
C ALA A 95 -21.83 -0.68 -4.04
N ARG A 96 -20.56 -0.62 -4.48
CA ARG A 96 -19.39 -0.39 -3.62
C ARG A 96 -19.17 1.10 -3.35
N ARG A 97 -18.96 1.45 -2.08
CA ARG A 97 -18.60 2.79 -1.60
C ARG A 97 -17.11 2.89 -1.33
N TRP A 98 -16.62 4.12 -1.20
CA TRP A 98 -15.25 4.40 -0.81
C TRP A 98 -14.91 3.78 0.56
N ARG A 99 -15.81 3.95 1.55
CA ARG A 99 -15.70 3.35 2.88
C ARG A 99 -15.59 1.83 2.83
N ASP A 100 -16.28 1.16 1.91
CA ASP A 100 -16.29 -0.32 1.83
C ASP A 100 -14.90 -0.88 1.53
N ASP A 101 -14.03 -0.12 0.86
CA ASP A 101 -12.63 -0.52 0.66
C ASP A 101 -11.83 -0.50 1.95
N ILE A 102 -12.06 0.50 2.79
CA ILE A 102 -11.36 0.64 4.07
C ILE A 102 -11.89 -0.40 5.05
N VAL A 103 -13.22 -0.56 5.12
CA VAL A 103 -13.85 -1.57 5.98
C VAL A 103 -13.41 -2.98 5.57
N ARG A 104 -13.32 -3.27 4.27
CA ARG A 104 -12.82 -4.56 3.80
C ARG A 104 -11.39 -4.79 4.28
N THR A 105 -10.51 -3.79 4.23
CA THR A 105 -9.09 -3.96 4.60
C THR A 105 -8.82 -3.86 6.11
N MET A 106 -9.60 -3.08 6.86
CA MET A 106 -9.29 -2.69 8.24
C MET A 106 -10.42 -3.00 9.25
N GLY A 107 -11.52 -3.57 8.78
CA GLY A 107 -12.70 -3.86 9.57
C GLY A 107 -13.54 -2.62 9.92
N ASN A 108 -14.60 -2.84 10.69
CA ASN A 108 -15.57 -1.80 11.04
C ASN A 108 -15.00 -0.73 11.98
N THR A 109 -13.92 -1.02 12.72
CA THR A 109 -13.28 -0.12 13.68
C THR A 109 -12.22 0.79 13.05
N TRP A 110 -12.17 0.85 11.72
CA TRP A 110 -11.13 1.57 10.97
C TRP A 110 -10.98 3.04 11.38
N THR A 111 -12.04 3.75 11.77
CA THR A 111 -11.97 5.16 12.19
C THR A 111 -11.08 5.34 13.42
N ARG A 112 -11.16 4.41 14.39
CA ARG A 112 -10.35 4.42 15.62
C ARG A 112 -8.89 4.08 15.32
N GLU A 113 -8.66 3.08 14.47
CA GLU A 113 -7.30 2.68 14.07
C GLU A 113 -6.63 3.75 13.19
N ALA A 114 -7.40 4.44 12.35
CA ALA A 114 -6.93 5.53 11.50
C ALA A 114 -6.49 6.76 12.32
N LYS A 115 -7.18 7.05 13.43
CA LYS A 115 -6.78 8.11 14.39
C LYS A 115 -5.45 7.77 15.07
N ARG A 116 -5.25 6.52 15.47
CA ARG A 116 -4.02 6.04 16.15
C ARG A 116 -2.79 5.94 15.25
N GLN A 117 -2.93 6.12 13.93
CA GLN A 117 -1.85 5.98 12.95
C GLN A 117 -0.98 4.72 13.13
N ARG A 118 -1.57 3.56 13.45
CA ARG A 118 -0.81 2.31 13.35
C ARG A 118 -0.26 2.21 11.93
N ARG A 119 1.07 2.15 11.81
CA ARG A 119 1.81 2.17 10.54
C ARG A 119 1.24 1.07 9.64
N VAL A 120 0.92 1.41 8.38
CA VAL A 120 0.43 0.43 7.37
C VAL A 120 1.42 -0.72 7.18
N GLU A 121 2.69 -0.47 7.48
CA GLU A 121 3.82 -1.37 7.29
C GLU A 121 3.73 -2.66 8.12
N THR A 122 3.11 -2.64 9.30
CA THR A 122 2.90 -3.86 10.10
C THR A 122 1.81 -4.79 9.52
N TRP A 123 1.05 -4.35 8.52
CA TRP A 123 -0.16 -5.03 8.06
C TRP A 123 -0.15 -5.44 6.59
N CYS A 124 0.84 -4.97 5.81
CA CYS A 124 1.01 -5.32 4.39
C CYS A 124 1.24 -6.83 4.12
N GLY A 125 1.37 -7.67 5.16
CA GLY A 125 1.50 -9.12 5.02
C GLY A 125 0.18 -9.91 4.98
N GLY A 126 -0.97 -9.32 5.36
CA GLY A 126 -2.15 -10.13 5.72
C GLY A 126 -3.37 -10.11 4.79
N PHE A 127 -3.67 -9.00 4.11
CA PHE A 127 -5.02 -8.81 3.54
C PHE A 127 -5.10 -8.64 2.01
N TYR A 128 -4.00 -8.26 1.36
CA TYR A 128 -3.81 -8.52 -0.06
C TYR A 128 -2.72 -9.57 -0.11
N PRO A 129 -2.97 -10.80 -0.62
CA PRO A 129 -1.91 -11.79 -0.71
C PRO A 129 -0.75 -11.14 -1.45
N ALA A 130 0.36 -10.97 -0.73
CA ALA A 130 1.62 -10.69 -1.33
C ALA A 130 1.86 -11.85 -2.29
N VAL A 131 1.81 -11.56 -3.59
CA VAL A 131 2.42 -12.45 -4.56
C VAL A 131 3.91 -12.31 -4.26
N ASP A 132 4.43 -13.24 -3.46
CA ASP A 132 5.82 -13.44 -3.08
C ASP A 132 6.40 -12.54 -1.97
N GLY A 133 6.03 -12.83 -0.72
CA GLY A 133 6.69 -12.31 0.49
C GLY A 133 7.97 -13.04 0.89
N ARG A 134 9.03 -13.04 0.05
CA ARG A 134 10.31 -13.66 0.40
C ARG A 134 11.59 -12.84 0.15
N SER A 135 11.51 -11.53 -0.10
CA SER A 135 12.72 -10.74 -0.43
C SER A 135 13.01 -9.51 0.46
N LEU A 136 12.05 -8.98 1.22
CA LEU A 136 12.26 -7.71 1.94
C LEU A 136 12.91 -7.81 3.33
N ASN A 137 13.05 -9.00 3.90
CA ASN A 137 13.65 -9.17 5.25
C ASN A 137 15.17 -9.44 5.23
N GLN A 138 15.78 -9.60 4.06
CA GLN A 138 17.23 -9.88 3.95
C GLN A 138 18.08 -8.59 3.95
N SER A 139 17.54 -7.47 3.46
CA SER A 139 18.28 -6.20 3.38
C SER A 139 18.32 -5.41 4.71
N ILE A 140 17.29 -5.54 5.55
CA ILE A 140 17.23 -4.81 6.83
C ILE A 140 18.23 -5.37 7.85
N ASN A 141 18.48 -6.69 7.84
CA ASN A 141 19.42 -7.32 8.76
C ASN A 141 20.91 -7.15 8.35
N GLN A 142 21.21 -6.83 7.10
CA GLN A 142 22.59 -6.51 6.66
C GLN A 142 23.01 -5.08 7.04
N SER A 143 22.06 -4.14 7.15
CA SER A 143 22.37 -2.76 7.55
C SER A 143 22.67 -2.58 9.05
N LYS A 144 22.13 -3.47 9.91
CA LYS A 144 22.29 -3.38 11.37
C LYS A 144 23.54 -4.06 11.90
N THR A 145 24.16 -4.97 11.15
CA THR A 145 25.41 -5.63 11.54
C THR A 145 26.64 -4.78 11.23
N LEU A 146 26.57 -3.90 10.22
CA LEU A 146 27.70 -3.04 9.82
C LEU A 146 27.86 -1.78 10.69
N THR A 147 26.79 -1.30 11.33
CA THR A 147 26.88 -0.15 12.26
C THR A 147 27.40 -0.55 13.65
N THR A 148 27.22 -1.79 14.08
CA THR A 148 27.73 -2.25 15.39
C THR A 148 29.22 -2.60 15.35
N PHE A 149 29.74 -3.07 14.22
CA PHE A 149 31.16 -3.44 14.09
C PHE A 149 32.10 -2.21 13.96
N ALA A 150 31.60 -1.09 13.41
CA ALA A 150 32.41 0.11 13.18
C ALA A 150 32.68 0.97 14.43
N THR A 151 32.03 0.70 15.56
CA THR A 151 32.15 1.52 16.80
C THR A 151 33.05 0.90 17.87
N LEU A 152 33.49 -0.35 17.70
CA LEU A 152 34.30 -1.09 18.69
C LEU A 152 35.83 -1.02 18.47
N HIS A 153 36.31 -0.38 17.40
CA HIS A 153 37.74 -0.32 17.06
C HIS A 153 38.34 1.10 17.04
N ARG A 154 37.82 2.03 17.86
CA ARG A 154 38.40 3.38 17.95
C ARG A 154 38.61 3.85 19.39
N THR A 155 39.49 3.15 20.10
CA THR A 155 40.17 3.67 21.29
C THR A 155 41.61 3.17 21.28
N ASP A 156 42.51 3.97 20.71
CA ASP A 156 43.95 3.80 20.92
C ASP A 156 44.32 4.42 22.28
N PRO A 157 45.15 3.76 23.11
CA PRO A 157 45.64 4.32 24.36
C PRO A 157 46.83 5.25 24.09
N ILE A 158 46.74 6.52 24.50
CA ILE A 158 47.93 7.38 24.60
C ILE A 158 48.62 7.04 25.92
N GLY A 159 49.75 6.35 25.81
CA GLY A 159 50.64 6.01 26.90
C GLY A 159 51.51 7.20 27.36
N SER A 160 51.92 7.06 28.61
CA SER A 160 52.85 7.86 29.43
C SER A 160 54.15 8.33 28.77
N THR A 161 54.59 9.52 29.17
CA THR A 161 55.91 9.77 29.79
C THR A 161 55.72 10.64 31.00
#